data_AF-A0A4Q4CNE5-F1
#
_entry.id   AF-A0A4Q4CNE5-F1
#
_cell.length_a   1.000
_cell.length_b   1.000
_cell.length_c   1.000
_cell.angle_alpha   90.00
_cell.angle_beta   90.00
_cell.angle_gamma   90.00
#
_symmetry.space_group_name_H-M   'P 1'
#
loop_
_entity.id
_entity.type
_entity.pdbx_description
1 polymer ?
#
loop_
_entity_poly.entity_id
_entity_poly.type
_entity_poly.pdbx_seq_one_letter_code
_entity_poly.pdbx_strand_id
1 'polypeptide(L)' 'MTVSVDLGRNDAGTPALLDLEELLATRLLVQGNSGSGKSHLLRRLLEGSAPWVQQAIIDPEGDFVT' A
#
# COMPACT_ATOMS: atom_id res chain seq x y z
N MET A 1 10.25 16.30 3.54
CA MET A 1 10.57 15.29 4.58
C MET A 1 9.99 14.02 4.03
N THR A 2 10.79 13.15 3.43
CA THR A 2 10.24 12.02 2.68
C THR A 2 9.66 10.99 3.64
N VAL A 3 8.34 10.78 3.57
CA VAL A 3 7.66 9.71 4.28
C VAL A 3 7.69 8.47 3.40
N SER A 4 8.20 7.37 3.94
CA SER A 4 8.23 6.09 3.23
C SER A 4 7.39 5.04 3.94
N VAL A 5 6.68 4.23 3.16
CA VAL A 5 5.90 3.09 3.65
C VAL A 5 6.70 1.80 3.41
N ASP A 6 6.87 0.97 4.45
CA ASP A 6 7.52 -0.33 4.36
C ASP A 6 6.53 -1.40 3.85
N LEU A 7 6.80 -1.94 2.67
CA LEU A 7 5.98 -2.96 2.01
C LEU A 7 6.46 -4.39 2.30
N GLY A 8 7.58 -4.56 2.98
CA GLY A 8 8.19 -5.86 3.27
C GLY A 8 9.64 -5.92 2.82
N ARG A 9 10.07 -7.07 2.28
CA ARG A 9 11.44 -7.30 1.83
C ARG A 9 11.48 -7.71 0.37
N ASN A 10 12.49 -7.27 -0.35
CA ASN A 10 12.79 -7.75 -1.70
C ASN A 10 13.57 -9.07 -1.67
N ASP A 11 13.92 -9.58 -2.84
CA ASP A 11 14.66 -10.85 -3.00
C ASP A 11 16.07 -10.83 -2.36
N ALA A 12 16.66 -9.64 -2.17
CA ALA A 12 17.92 -9.45 -1.47
C ALA A 12 17.76 -9.34 0.06
N GLY A 13 16.52 -9.44 0.57
CA GLY A 13 16.20 -9.30 1.99
C GLY A 13 16.23 -7.87 2.51
N THR A 14 16.40 -6.87 1.64
CA THR A 14 16.38 -5.45 2.03
C THR A 14 14.94 -4.92 2.09
N PRO A 15 14.66 -3.91 2.93
CA PRO A 15 13.35 -3.29 3.00
C PRO A 15 12.88 -2.80 1.62
N ALA A 16 11.63 -3.09 1.28
CA ALA A 16 10.96 -2.58 0.09
C ALA A 16 10.16 -1.33 0.49
N LEU A 17 10.76 -0.16 0.28
CA LEU A 17 10.17 1.11 0.67
C LEU A 17 9.43 1.75 -0.50
N LEU A 18 8.25 2.31 -0.24
CA LEU A 18 7.50 3.14 -1.18
C LEU A 18 7.51 4.60 -0.71
N ASP A 19 7.85 5.53 -1.60
CA ASP A 19 7.76 6.96 -1.34
C ASP A 19 6.29 7.43 -1.38
N LEU A 20 5.81 7.98 -0.26
CA LEU A 20 4.44 8.47 -0.17
C LEU A 20 4.22 9.76 -0.97
N GLU A 21 5.20 10.66 -1.03
CA GLU A 21 5.09 11.89 -1.80
C GLU A 21 4.96 11.59 -3.30
N GLU A 22 5.77 10.65 -3.80
CA GLU A 22 5.69 10.17 -5.19
C GLU A 22 4.35 9.50 -5.49
N LEU A 23 3.86 8.66 -4.57
CA LEU A 23 2.55 8.02 -4.71
C LEU A 23 1.42 9.04 -4.84
N LEU A 24 1.42 10.10 -4.02
CA LEU A 24 0.39 11.14 -4.03
C LEU A 24 0.46 12.04 -5.27
N ALA A 25 1.65 12.23 -5.82
CA ALA A 25 1.84 12.98 -7.06
C ALA A 25 1.42 12.17 -8.31
N THR A 26 1.29 10.86 -8.19
CA THR A 26 1.07 9.94 -9.31
C THR A 26 -0.11 8.99 -9.05
N ARG A 27 -0.10 7.82 -9.70
CA ARG A 27 -1.11 6.78 -9.53
C ARG A 27 -0.42 5.43 -9.43
N LEU A 28 -0.89 4.58 -8.52
CA LEU A 28 -0.43 3.21 -8.38
C LEU A 28 -1.45 2.25 -9.01
N LEU A 29 -0.95 1.31 -9.80
CA LEU A 29 -1.69 0.15 -10.27
C LEU A 29 -1.16 -1.10 -9.56
N VAL A 30 -2.03 -1.80 -8.83
CA VAL A 30 -1.71 -3.10 -8.23
C VAL A 30 -2.43 -4.19 -9.01
N GLN A 31 -1.68 -5.15 -9.57
CA GLN A 31 -2.23 -6.28 -10.31
C GLN A 31 -1.80 -7.61 -9.71
N GLY A 32 -2.63 -8.63 -9.90
CA GLY A 32 -2.39 -9.97 -9.40
C GLY A 32 -3.69 -10.77 -9.38
N ASN A 33 -3.58 -12.09 -9.47
CA ASN A 33 -4.74 -12.99 -9.44
C ASN A 33 -5.35 -13.06 -8.03
N SER A 34 -6.49 -13.75 -7.87
CA SER A 34 -7.00 -14.07 -6.53
C SER A 34 -5.94 -14.85 -5.72
N GLY A 35 -5.79 -14.54 -4.43
CA GLY A 35 -4.78 -15.15 -3.56
C GLY A 35 -3.35 -14.61 -3.71
N SER A 36 -3.07 -13.71 -4.64
CA SER A 36 -1.71 -13.13 -4.83
C SER A 36 -1.27 -12.12 -3.76
N GLY A 37 -2.14 -11.81 -2.79
CA GLY A 37 -1.82 -10.88 -1.70
C GLY A 37 -2.10 -9.41 -1.99
N LYS A 38 -2.88 -9.07 -3.03
CA LYS A 38 -3.23 -7.66 -3.36
C LYS A 38 -3.81 -6.90 -2.15
N SER A 39 -4.85 -7.45 -1.51
CA SER A 39 -5.51 -6.80 -0.38
C SER A 39 -4.58 -6.67 0.83
N HIS A 40 -3.62 -7.60 1.00
CA HIS A 40 -2.58 -7.51 2.02
C HIS A 40 -1.60 -6.35 1.74
N LEU A 41 -1.13 -6.22 0.50
CA LEU A 41 -0.27 -5.10 0.09
C LEU A 41 -0.97 -3.75 0.29
N LEU A 42 -2.22 -3.65 -0.18
CA LEU A 42 -3.03 -2.45 -0.01
C LEU A 42 -3.25 -2.14 1.47
N ARG A 43 -3.53 -3.13 2.32
CA ARG A 43 -3.68 -2.91 3.76
C ARG A 43 -2.42 -2.32 4.39
N ARG A 44 -1.23 -2.81 4.05
CA ARG A 44 0.05 -2.22 4.50
C ARG A 44 0.21 -0.77 4.05
N LEU A 45 -0.14 -0.46 2.80
CA LEU A 45 -0.11 0.90 2.27
C LEU A 45 -1.05 1.83 3.05
N LEU A 46 -2.29 1.38 3.26
CA LEU A 46 -3.31 2.15 3.97
C LEU A 46 -2.90 2.41 5.42
N GLU A 47 -2.46 1.38 6.14
CA GLU A 47 -1.99 1.46 7.53
C GLU A 47 -0.75 2.36 7.67
N GLY A 48 0.26 2.18 6.79
CA GLY A 48 1.50 2.96 6.84
C GLY A 48 1.32 4.44 6.46
N SER A 49 0.31 4.75 5.64
CA SER A 49 0.00 6.12 5.23
C SER A 49 -1.06 6.80 6.10
N ALA A 50 -1.75 6.06 6.98
CA ALA A 50 -2.85 6.56 7.81
C ALA A 50 -2.53 7.82 8.65
N PRO A 51 -1.33 7.99 9.24
CA PRO A 51 -1.02 9.19 10.00
C PRO A 51 -0.83 10.46 9.15
N TRP A 52 -0.65 10.30 7.84
CA TRP A 52 -0.14 11.35 6.96
C TRP A 52 -1.19 11.84 5.97
N VAL A 53 -2.08 10.96 5.53
CA VAL A 53 -3.09 11.26 4.53
C VAL A 53 -4.44 10.67 4.89
N GLN A 54 -5.48 11.45 4.65
CA GLN A 54 -6.85 10.96 4.71
C GLN A 54 -7.12 10.04 3.52
N GLN A 55 -7.77 8.91 3.79
CA GLN A 55 -8.00 7.86 2.79
C GLN A 55 -9.49 7.59 2.64
N ALA A 56 -9.92 7.40 1.39
CA ALA A 56 -11.24 6.91 1.04
C ALA A 56 -11.06 5.62 0.23
N ILE A 57 -11.68 4.54 0.70
CA ILE A 57 -11.56 3.21 0.09
C ILE A 57 -12.90 2.86 -0.54
N ILE A 58 -12.87 2.51 -1.83
CA ILE A 58 -14.00 1.93 -2.53
C ILE A 58 -13.75 0.42 -2.57
N ASP A 59 -14.43 -0.31 -1.69
CA ASP A 59 -14.21 -1.74 -1.47
C ASP A 59 -15.46 -2.54 -1.85
N PRO A 60 -15.58 -3.01 -3.10
CA PRO A 60 -16.73 -3.78 -3.53
C PRO A 60 -16.72 -5.22 -3.00
N GLU A 61 -15.57 -5.74 -2.58
CA GLU A 61 -15.39 -7.13 -2.12
C GLU A 61 -15.56 -7.26 -0.59
N GLY A 62 -15.45 -6.15 0.14
CA GLY A 62 -15.54 -6.14 1.60
C GLY A 62 -14.26 -6.62 2.30
N ASP A 63 -13.10 -6.50 1.64
CA ASP A 63 -11.79 -6.89 2.18
C ASP A 63 -11.30 -5.96 3.32
N PHE A 64 -11.84 -4.76 3.43
CA PHE A 64 -11.37 -3.68 4.32
C PHE A 64 -12.42 -3.23 5.34
N VAL A 65 -13.59 -3.86 5.37
CA VAL A 65 -14.57 -3.67 6.45
C VAL A 65 -14.18 -4.51 7.68
N THR A 66 -14.42 -3.94 8.86
CA THR A 66 -14.33 -4.62 10.18
C THR A 66 -15.70 -4.81 10.77
#